data_AF-A0A349ERT0-F1
#
_entry.id   AF-A0A349ERT0-F1
#
_cell.length_a   1.000
_cell.length_b   1.000
_cell.length_c   1.000
_cell.angle_alpha   90.00
_cell.angle_beta   90.00
_cell.angle_gamma   90.00
#
_symmetry.space_group_name_H-M   'P 1'
#
loop_
_entity.id
_entity.type
_entity.pdbx_description
1 polymer ?
#
loop_
_entity_poly.entity_id
_entity_poly.type
_entity_poly.pdbx_seq_one_letter_code
_entity_poly.pdbx_strand_id
1 'polypeptide(L)'
;MRRTLTRLFILVISCFILNLGCADKSLKTESPETQRNDDADGHLKLLEDRTFETPEAKKFGPFNIGQKRFFLTYHYVGPTTGALLEIKDQSGVSFFKEAHHISHDSLLDVEGAFKLEGRNGEGIIVYYDAGPNAPPCGPAFQIFSLARDSFKPLSTRISFCGHFEKLSEGAPDEIVMLPDGNILNVGVWSDSFGIRIPLKVDFQKMTITPSVSQGIFDIDIPYSVEPINTFSGHELTIYGAHSRNAKNVSIGAAEIHTIEFVKAYAEVQLTIVSESQLNIQLSNEWLKVKVNGHEGWVNGTNDYRLLGLPLY
;
A
#
# COMPACT_ATOMS: atom_id res chain seq x y z
N MET A 1 55.35 -22.90 14.41
CA MET A 1 56.02 -22.91 15.73
C MET A 1 55.83 -21.53 16.36
N ARG A 2 55.16 -21.46 17.53
CA ARG A 2 54.90 -20.30 18.44
C ARG A 2 54.01 -19.14 17.89
N ARG A 3 52.75 -18.96 18.31
CA ARG A 3 52.19 -18.40 19.58
C ARG A 3 52.81 -17.03 19.92
N THR A 4 52.04 -15.95 20.10
CA THR A 4 51.24 -15.63 21.32
C THR A 4 50.28 -14.43 21.08
N LEU A 5 49.00 -14.54 21.47
CA LEU A 5 48.29 -13.86 22.59
C LEU A 5 48.25 -12.31 22.49
N THR A 6 47.15 -11.56 22.53
CA THR A 6 45.91 -11.52 23.36
C THR A 6 45.80 -10.06 23.82
N ARG A 7 44.66 -9.38 23.62
CA ARG A 7 43.92 -8.70 24.72
C ARG A 7 42.60 -8.09 24.25
N LEU A 8 41.58 -8.60 24.93
CA LEU A 8 40.19 -8.20 25.05
C LEU A 8 40.09 -6.89 25.84
N PHE A 9 39.23 -5.95 25.46
CA PHE A 9 38.81 -4.85 26.34
C PHE A 9 37.29 -4.86 26.47
N ILE A 10 36.84 -5.28 27.65
CA ILE A 10 35.51 -5.08 28.22
C ILE A 10 35.63 -3.84 29.13
N LEU A 11 34.74 -2.86 29.00
CA LEU A 11 34.58 -1.83 30.03
C LEU A 11 33.14 -1.78 30.51
N VAL A 12 33.03 -1.63 31.82
CA VAL A 12 31.93 -1.98 32.70
C VAL A 12 31.11 -0.72 33.04
N ILE A 13 29.79 -0.92 33.10
CA ILE A 13 28.77 -0.02 33.66
C ILE A 13 28.91 0.04 35.19
N SER A 14 28.89 1.23 35.80
CA SER A 14 28.48 1.39 37.21
C SER A 14 28.06 2.82 37.59
N CYS A 15 26.79 2.90 38.01
CA CYS A 15 26.23 3.58 39.19
C CYS A 15 26.71 4.99 39.59
N PHE A 16 25.74 5.91 39.59
CA PHE A 16 25.64 6.95 40.62
C PHE A 16 24.20 6.98 41.16
N ILE A 17 24.04 6.56 42.42
CA ILE A 17 22.88 6.86 43.28
C ILE A 17 23.46 7.58 44.50
N LEU A 18 22.84 8.70 44.90
CA LEU A 18 22.58 9.15 46.28
C LEU A 18 21.87 10.52 46.21
N ASN A 19 20.56 10.57 46.49
CA ASN A 19 19.88 11.10 47.70
C ASN A 19 19.68 12.64 47.68
N LEU A 20 18.57 13.28 48.09
CA LEU A 20 17.34 12.95 48.84
C LEU A 20 16.37 14.16 48.71
N GLY A 21 15.06 13.96 48.79
CA GLY A 21 14.10 15.06 49.02
C GLY A 21 12.62 14.69 48.82
N CYS A 22 11.90 14.50 49.92
CA CYS A 22 10.49 14.11 50.06
C CYS A 22 9.47 14.75 49.11
N ALA A 23 8.57 13.94 48.55
CA ALA A 23 7.12 14.19 48.58
C ALA A 23 6.36 12.91 48.19
N ASP A 24 5.49 12.51 49.10
CA ASP A 24 4.57 11.38 49.03
C ASP A 24 3.49 11.65 47.98
N LYS A 25 3.48 10.88 46.88
CA LYS A 25 2.33 10.67 46.00
C LYS A 25 2.57 9.36 45.27
N SER A 26 1.91 8.31 45.73
CA SER A 26 1.65 7.09 44.97
C SER A 26 0.92 7.44 43.68
N LEU A 27 1.63 7.90 42.64
CA LEU A 27 1.19 7.71 41.27
C LEU A 27 1.45 6.24 40.95
N LYS A 28 0.38 5.45 40.91
CA LYS A 28 0.36 4.26 40.06
C LYS A 28 0.55 4.77 38.65
N THR A 29 1.79 4.74 38.15
CA THR A 29 2.06 4.80 36.72
C THR A 29 1.58 3.47 36.17
N GLU A 30 0.34 3.45 35.73
CA GLU A 30 -0.13 2.42 34.81
C GLU A 30 0.80 2.43 33.60
N SER A 31 1.16 1.23 33.13
CA SER A 31 1.95 1.08 31.92
C SER A 31 1.25 1.83 30.78
N PRO A 32 1.98 2.53 29.90
CA PRO A 32 1.41 3.12 28.68
C PRO A 32 0.60 2.11 27.84
N GLU A 33 0.90 0.81 27.96
CA GLU A 33 0.14 -0.26 27.31
C GLU A 33 -1.24 -0.52 27.96
N THR A 34 -1.38 -0.30 29.27
CA THR A 34 -2.64 -0.54 30.00
C THR A 34 -3.64 0.58 29.74
N GLN A 35 -3.21 1.85 29.82
CA GLN A 35 -4.07 3.01 29.49
C GLN A 35 -4.51 3.00 28.01
N ARG A 36 -3.63 2.58 27.08
CA ARG A 36 -3.96 2.53 25.66
C ARG A 36 -5.02 1.48 25.32
N ASN A 37 -5.01 0.33 26.00
CA ASN A 37 -6.02 -0.71 25.80
C ASN A 37 -7.37 -0.27 26.35
N ASP A 38 -7.39 0.39 27.51
CA ASP A 38 -8.63 0.92 28.11
C ASP A 38 -9.26 2.03 27.24
N ASP A 39 -8.45 2.87 26.60
CA ASP A 39 -8.91 3.92 25.69
C ASP A 39 -9.47 3.35 24.36
N ALA A 40 -8.81 2.33 23.79
CA ALA A 40 -9.26 1.67 22.56
C ALA A 40 -10.55 0.86 22.79
N ASP A 41 -10.63 0.13 23.91
CA ASP A 41 -11.82 -0.64 24.29
C ASP A 41 -12.99 0.29 24.66
N GLY A 42 -12.71 1.41 25.33
CA GLY A 42 -13.69 2.45 25.64
C GLY A 42 -14.25 3.12 24.38
N HIS A 43 -13.40 3.43 23.39
CA HIS A 43 -13.82 4.01 22.11
C HIS A 43 -14.63 3.00 21.28
N LEU A 44 -14.21 1.74 21.25
CA LEU A 44 -14.93 0.68 20.57
C LEU A 44 -16.35 0.52 21.13
N LYS A 45 -16.50 0.51 22.45
CA LYS A 45 -17.80 0.39 23.12
C LYS A 45 -18.72 1.59 22.84
N LEU A 46 -18.17 2.80 22.80
CA LEU A 46 -18.91 4.01 22.42
C LEU A 46 -19.48 3.91 20.99
N LEU A 47 -18.68 3.39 20.06
CA LEU A 47 -19.11 3.17 18.69
C LEU A 47 -20.19 2.10 18.60
N GLU A 48 -20.04 0.99 19.34
CA GLU A 48 -21.05 -0.07 19.42
C GLU A 48 -22.41 0.47 19.84
N ASP A 49 -22.46 1.25 20.93
CA ASP A 49 -23.70 1.81 21.45
C ASP A 49 -24.37 2.76 20.44
N ARG A 50 -23.58 3.49 19.63
CA ARG A 50 -24.08 4.44 18.63
C ARG A 50 -24.39 3.84 17.27
N THR A 51 -23.87 2.66 16.93
CA THR A 51 -24.22 1.97 15.68
C THR A 51 -25.71 1.62 15.57
N PHE A 52 -26.43 1.55 16.69
CA PHE A 52 -27.89 1.39 16.73
C PHE A 52 -28.66 2.64 16.27
N GLU A 53 -28.01 3.80 16.16
CA GLU A 53 -28.64 5.08 15.81
C GLU A 53 -28.35 5.53 14.36
N THR A 54 -27.46 4.84 13.65
CA THR A 54 -27.02 5.20 12.28
C THR A 54 -27.81 4.41 11.21
N PRO A 55 -28.57 5.05 10.30
CA PRO A 55 -29.45 4.35 9.36
C PRO A 55 -28.76 3.64 8.18
N GLU A 56 -27.51 3.99 7.84
CA GLU A 56 -26.86 3.58 6.59
C GLU A 56 -25.52 2.86 6.83
N ALA A 57 -25.61 1.60 7.25
CA ALA A 57 -24.44 0.73 7.26
C ALA A 57 -24.19 0.19 5.84
N LYS A 58 -23.00 0.39 5.28
CA LYS A 58 -22.60 -0.27 4.03
C LYS A 58 -22.36 -1.75 4.32
N LYS A 59 -22.97 -2.63 3.54
CA LYS A 59 -22.85 -4.09 3.71
C LYS A 59 -22.35 -4.73 2.42
N PHE A 60 -21.34 -5.57 2.54
CA PHE A 60 -20.71 -6.28 1.44
C PHE A 60 -20.73 -7.80 1.67
N GLY A 61 -20.70 -8.56 0.57
CA GLY A 61 -20.89 -10.01 0.56
C GLY A 61 -22.35 -10.40 0.29
N PRO A 62 -22.68 -11.70 0.38
CA PRO A 62 -21.97 -12.72 1.16
C PRO A 62 -20.66 -13.21 0.55
N PHE A 63 -19.62 -13.35 1.39
CA PHE A 63 -18.37 -14.01 1.05
C PHE A 63 -18.36 -15.42 1.61
N ASN A 64 -18.27 -16.43 0.75
CA ASN A 64 -18.10 -17.82 1.20
C ASN A 64 -16.60 -18.04 1.46
N ILE A 65 -16.21 -18.20 2.74
CA ILE A 65 -14.83 -18.47 3.16
C ILE A 65 -14.84 -19.80 3.91
N GLY A 66 -14.18 -20.80 3.35
CA GLY A 66 -14.21 -22.18 3.79
C GLY A 66 -15.62 -22.75 3.66
N GLN A 67 -16.15 -23.24 4.78
CA GLN A 67 -17.52 -23.75 4.86
C GLN A 67 -18.51 -22.73 5.45
N LYS A 68 -18.06 -21.49 5.69
CA LYS A 68 -18.87 -20.43 6.32
C LYS A 68 -19.13 -19.29 5.34
N ARG A 69 -20.23 -18.59 5.61
CA ARG A 69 -20.61 -17.39 4.89
C ARG A 69 -20.45 -16.18 5.79
N PHE A 70 -19.77 -15.16 5.29
CA PHE A 70 -19.47 -13.93 6.01
C PHE A 70 -20.02 -12.71 5.28
N PHE A 71 -20.23 -11.65 6.05
CA PHE A 71 -20.62 -10.33 5.58
C PHE A 71 -19.70 -9.32 6.23
N LEU A 72 -19.26 -8.35 5.43
CA LEU A 72 -18.54 -7.20 5.95
C LEU A 72 -19.53 -6.05 6.09
N THR A 73 -19.55 -5.40 7.24
CA THR A 73 -20.37 -4.23 7.50
C THR A 73 -19.48 -3.07 7.93
N TYR A 74 -19.68 -1.91 7.31
CA TYR A 74 -19.04 -0.67 7.67
C TYR A 74 -20.10 0.31 8.17
N HIS A 75 -19.98 0.71 9.43
CA HIS A 75 -20.87 1.66 10.09
C HIS A 75 -20.14 2.99 10.24
N TYR A 76 -20.51 3.97 9.43
CA TYR A 76 -20.05 5.34 9.62
C TYR A 76 -20.89 6.02 10.71
N VAL A 77 -20.24 6.40 11.81
CA VAL A 77 -20.93 7.01 12.97
C VAL A 77 -20.81 8.53 12.96
N GLY A 78 -19.72 9.06 12.41
CA GLY A 78 -19.56 10.50 12.19
C GLY A 78 -18.10 10.95 12.21
N PRO A 79 -17.81 12.18 11.78
CA PRO A 79 -16.44 12.67 11.62
C PRO A 79 -15.68 12.84 12.94
N THR A 80 -16.38 12.89 14.08
CA THR A 80 -15.80 13.00 15.42
C THR A 80 -15.92 11.71 16.24
N THR A 81 -16.79 10.79 15.81
CA THR A 81 -17.04 9.52 16.52
C THR A 81 -16.30 8.37 15.86
N GLY A 82 -16.07 8.43 14.55
CA GLY A 82 -15.35 7.43 13.79
C GLY A 82 -16.26 6.52 12.97
N ALA A 83 -15.71 5.38 12.57
CA ALA A 83 -16.45 4.31 11.92
C ALA A 83 -16.11 2.97 12.56
N LEU A 84 -16.98 1.99 12.34
CA LEU A 84 -16.81 0.63 12.82
C LEU A 84 -16.86 -0.33 11.64
N LEU A 85 -15.79 -1.13 11.49
CA LEU A 85 -15.71 -2.21 10.52
C LEU A 85 -15.92 -3.54 11.25
N GLU A 86 -16.86 -4.36 10.75
CA GLU A 86 -17.17 -5.67 11.31
C GLU A 86 -17.23 -6.74 10.23
N ILE A 87 -16.73 -7.95 10.54
CA ILE A 87 -16.94 -9.14 9.71
C ILE A 87 -17.75 -10.13 10.54
N LYS A 88 -18.99 -10.38 10.11
CA LYS A 88 -19.95 -11.25 10.79
C LYS A 88 -20.25 -12.49 9.96
N ASP A 89 -20.48 -13.62 10.61
CA ASP A 89 -21.01 -14.79 9.91
C ASP A 89 -22.52 -14.67 9.66
N GLN A 90 -23.09 -15.64 8.95
CA GLN A 90 -24.52 -15.72 8.65
C GLN A 90 -25.45 -15.78 9.89
N SER A 91 -24.93 -16.13 11.07
CA SER A 91 -25.68 -16.12 12.32
C SER A 91 -25.60 -14.79 13.06
N GLY A 92 -24.78 -13.85 12.57
CA GLY A 92 -24.56 -12.54 13.16
C GLY A 92 -23.39 -12.49 14.15
N VAL A 93 -22.68 -13.61 14.37
CA VAL A 93 -21.51 -13.65 15.25
C VAL A 93 -20.36 -12.88 14.60
N SER A 94 -19.75 -11.96 15.35
CA SER A 94 -18.59 -11.19 14.88
C SER A 94 -17.31 -12.01 14.97
N PHE A 95 -16.59 -12.10 13.86
CA PHE A 95 -15.28 -12.74 13.73
C PHE A 95 -14.14 -11.72 13.62
N PHE A 96 -14.47 -10.44 13.42
CA PHE A 96 -13.54 -9.33 13.44
C PHE A 96 -14.30 -8.03 13.66
N LYS A 97 -13.65 -7.12 14.39
CA LYS A 97 -14.18 -5.81 14.72
C LYS A 97 -13.04 -4.81 14.90
N GLU A 98 -13.14 -3.67 14.24
CA GLU A 98 -12.17 -2.58 14.37
C GLU A 98 -12.88 -1.22 14.36
N ALA A 99 -12.52 -0.38 15.33
CA ALA A 99 -12.91 1.02 15.36
C ALA A 99 -11.89 1.86 14.60
N HIS A 100 -12.35 2.62 13.61
CA HIS A 100 -11.54 3.60 12.91
C HIS A 100 -11.77 4.99 13.49
N HIS A 101 -10.71 5.63 13.97
CA HIS A 101 -10.73 7.07 14.20
C HIS A 101 -10.69 7.78 12.85
N ILE A 102 -11.69 8.63 12.61
CA ILE A 102 -11.72 9.53 11.47
C ILE A 102 -11.12 10.85 11.94
N SER A 103 -9.95 11.20 11.42
CA SER A 103 -9.45 12.58 11.52
C SER A 103 -10.04 13.41 10.38
N HIS A 104 -10.09 14.74 10.55
CA HIS A 104 -10.59 15.67 9.52
C HIS A 104 -9.88 15.51 8.16
N ASP A 105 -8.67 14.94 8.15
CA ASP A 105 -7.84 14.77 6.94
C ASP A 105 -7.86 13.34 6.36
N SER A 106 -8.62 12.40 6.96
CA SER A 106 -8.64 10.99 6.55
C SER A 106 -10.03 10.37 6.69
N LEU A 107 -10.99 10.85 5.90
CA LEU A 107 -12.24 10.13 5.64
C LEU A 107 -11.94 8.95 4.72
N LEU A 108 -11.44 7.85 5.27
CA LEU A 108 -11.33 6.58 4.54
C LEU A 108 -12.67 5.86 4.64
N ASP A 109 -13.47 5.97 3.58
CA ASP A 109 -14.73 5.26 3.43
C ASP A 109 -14.46 3.91 2.75
N VAL A 110 -15.25 2.90 3.08
CA VAL A 110 -15.19 1.60 2.40
C VAL A 110 -16.03 1.70 1.13
N GLU A 111 -15.35 1.68 -0.01
CA GLU A 111 -15.98 1.77 -1.33
C GLU A 111 -16.25 0.39 -1.93
N GLY A 112 -15.51 -0.63 -1.51
CA GLY A 112 -15.69 -1.98 -2.01
C GLY A 112 -15.13 -3.05 -1.08
N ALA A 113 -15.69 -4.25 -1.15
CA ALA A 113 -15.07 -5.43 -0.57
C ALA A 113 -15.37 -6.64 -1.46
N PHE A 114 -14.35 -7.47 -1.66
CA PHE A 114 -14.41 -8.62 -2.56
C PHE A 114 -13.81 -9.85 -1.88
N LYS A 115 -14.33 -11.03 -2.21
CA LYS A 115 -13.66 -12.27 -1.86
C LYS A 115 -12.32 -12.31 -2.60
N LEU A 116 -11.27 -12.72 -1.92
CA LEU A 116 -9.95 -12.95 -2.49
C LEU A 116 -9.64 -14.44 -2.43
N GLU A 117 -9.33 -15.07 -3.55
CA GLU A 117 -8.98 -16.49 -3.63
C GLU A 117 -7.58 -16.67 -4.19
N GLY A 118 -6.69 -17.24 -3.39
CA GLY A 118 -5.38 -17.70 -3.83
C GLY A 118 -5.26 -19.23 -3.82
N ARG A 119 -4.14 -19.73 -4.33
CA ARG A 119 -3.83 -21.17 -4.36
C ARG A 119 -3.76 -21.81 -2.97
N ASN A 120 -3.32 -21.06 -1.97
CA ASN A 120 -3.03 -21.57 -0.63
C ASN A 120 -3.91 -20.94 0.48
N GLY A 121 -4.96 -20.22 0.10
CA GLY A 121 -5.82 -19.55 1.08
C GLY A 121 -6.78 -18.58 0.41
N GLU A 122 -7.65 -18.01 1.23
CA GLU A 122 -8.72 -17.13 0.81
C GLU A 122 -8.94 -16.07 1.88
N GLY A 123 -9.55 -14.96 1.49
CA GLY A 123 -9.78 -13.83 2.36
C GLY A 123 -10.80 -12.85 1.78
N ILE A 124 -10.86 -11.68 2.39
CA ILE A 124 -11.66 -10.55 1.94
C ILE A 124 -10.69 -9.39 1.73
N ILE A 125 -10.64 -8.85 0.52
CA ILE A 125 -9.94 -7.58 0.25
C ILE A 125 -10.95 -6.44 0.40
N VAL A 126 -10.58 -5.44 1.18
CA VAL A 126 -11.37 -4.23 1.45
C VAL A 126 -10.68 -3.07 0.78
N TYR A 127 -11.42 -2.35 -0.05
CA TYR A 127 -10.99 -1.17 -0.76
C TYR A 127 -11.52 0.08 -0.07
N TYR A 128 -10.61 0.97 0.25
CA TYR A 128 -10.89 2.27 0.85
C TYR A 128 -10.58 3.36 -0.15
N ASP A 129 -11.46 4.33 -0.26
CA ASP A 129 -11.19 5.57 -0.96
C ASP A 129 -11.34 6.74 0.02
N ALA A 130 -10.52 7.76 -0.16
CA ALA A 130 -10.60 8.98 0.62
C ALA A 130 -10.98 10.13 -0.32
N GLY A 131 -12.21 10.59 -0.18
CA GLY A 131 -12.65 11.84 -0.80
C GLY A 131 -12.26 13.03 0.08
N PRO A 132 -11.73 14.15 -0.48
CA PRO A 132 -11.21 14.38 -1.83
C PRO A 132 -9.67 14.36 -1.86
N ASN A 133 -9.05 13.32 -2.41
CA ASN A 133 -7.62 13.34 -2.71
C ASN A 133 -7.33 13.85 -4.13
N ALA A 134 -6.12 14.37 -4.35
CA ALA A 134 -5.65 14.71 -5.70
C ALA A 134 -5.57 13.42 -6.53
N PRO A 135 -6.35 13.25 -7.62
CA PRO A 135 -6.24 12.07 -8.46
C PRO A 135 -4.81 11.94 -9.03
N PRO A 136 -4.18 10.75 -9.04
CA PRO A 136 -4.70 9.43 -8.67
C PRO A 136 -4.30 8.95 -7.25
N CYS A 137 -3.95 9.85 -6.33
CA CYS A 137 -3.58 9.52 -4.96
C CYS A 137 -4.81 9.37 -4.06
N GLY A 138 -4.71 8.56 -3.01
CA GLY A 138 -5.79 8.42 -2.01
C GLY A 138 -6.33 7.01 -1.75
N PRO A 139 -6.30 6.07 -2.72
CA PRO A 139 -6.76 4.71 -2.47
C PRO A 139 -5.92 3.98 -1.43
N ALA A 140 -6.58 3.12 -0.65
CA ALA A 140 -5.92 2.15 0.20
C ALA A 140 -6.67 0.81 0.18
N PHE A 141 -5.98 -0.25 0.59
CA PHE A 141 -6.61 -1.55 0.75
C PHE A 141 -6.10 -2.30 1.98
N GLN A 142 -6.88 -3.27 2.41
CA GLN A 142 -6.48 -4.23 3.44
C GLN A 142 -7.05 -5.60 3.11
N ILE A 143 -6.28 -6.65 3.38
CA ILE A 143 -6.71 -8.04 3.16
C ILE A 143 -6.89 -8.69 4.52
N PHE A 144 -8.03 -9.34 4.72
CA PHE A 144 -8.35 -10.11 5.91
C PHE A 144 -8.43 -11.59 5.56
N SER A 145 -7.86 -12.45 6.38
CA SER A 145 -7.99 -13.91 6.25
C SER A 145 -8.44 -14.52 7.56
N LEU A 146 -9.22 -15.61 7.47
CA LEU A 146 -9.67 -16.36 8.63
C LEU A 146 -8.49 -17.15 9.21
N ALA A 147 -8.05 -16.79 10.41
CA ALA A 147 -6.98 -17.47 11.13
C ALA A 147 -7.57 -18.17 12.35
N ARG A 148 -7.81 -19.49 12.23
CA ARG A 148 -8.55 -20.31 13.20
C ARG A 148 -10.00 -19.85 13.34
N ASP A 149 -10.28 -19.01 14.35
CA ASP A 149 -11.64 -18.64 14.76
C ASP A 149 -11.92 -17.14 14.62
N SER A 150 -10.98 -16.35 14.09
CA SER A 150 -11.18 -14.92 13.84
C SER A 150 -10.53 -14.46 12.55
N PHE A 151 -11.11 -13.44 11.92
CA PHE A 151 -10.43 -12.76 10.81
C PHE A 151 -9.29 -11.93 11.36
N LYS A 152 -8.16 -11.96 10.65
CA LYS A 152 -6.99 -11.13 10.94
C LYS A 152 -6.54 -10.43 9.68
N PRO A 153 -6.14 -9.16 9.76
CA PRO A 153 -5.53 -8.48 8.64
C PRO A 153 -4.14 -9.10 8.34
N LEU A 154 -3.79 -9.21 7.06
CA LEU A 154 -2.47 -9.65 6.60
C LEU A 154 -1.42 -8.53 6.71
N SER A 155 -1.86 -7.28 6.83
CA SER A 155 -1.04 -6.10 7.03
C SER A 155 -1.90 -4.97 7.61
N THR A 156 -1.26 -3.90 8.06
CA THR A 156 -1.97 -2.61 8.16
C THR A 156 -2.42 -2.15 6.76
N ARG A 157 -3.26 -1.12 6.68
CA ARG A 157 -3.77 -0.62 5.40
C ARG A 157 -2.63 -0.20 4.49
N ILE A 158 -2.66 -0.59 3.23
CA ILE A 158 -1.65 -0.24 2.23
C ILE A 158 -2.26 0.83 1.31
N SER A 159 -1.75 2.06 1.39
CA SER A 159 -2.08 3.14 0.46
C SER A 159 -1.14 3.18 -0.73
N PHE A 160 -1.61 3.77 -1.82
CA PHE A 160 -0.82 4.01 -3.01
C PHE A 160 -1.49 5.09 -3.86
N CYS A 161 -0.73 5.71 -4.76
CA CYS A 161 -1.30 6.53 -5.82
C CYS A 161 -1.47 5.65 -7.05
N GLY A 162 -2.69 5.50 -7.56
CA GLY A 162 -2.97 4.66 -8.73
C GLY A 162 -4.31 3.96 -8.65
N HIS A 163 -4.39 2.75 -9.19
CA HIS A 163 -5.63 1.97 -9.24
C HIS A 163 -5.35 0.47 -9.09
N PHE A 164 -6.37 -0.27 -8.67
CA PHE A 164 -6.39 -1.70 -8.92
C PHE A 164 -6.57 -1.93 -10.41
N GLU A 165 -5.62 -2.62 -11.05
CA GLU A 165 -5.87 -3.17 -12.37
C GLU A 165 -7.12 -4.04 -12.26
N LYS A 166 -8.13 -3.79 -13.14
CA LYS A 166 -9.46 -4.40 -13.11
C LYS A 166 -9.43 -5.72 -12.35
N LEU A 167 -10.16 -5.78 -11.24
CA LEU A 167 -10.48 -7.02 -10.53
C LEU A 167 -11.38 -7.89 -11.43
N SER A 168 -10.87 -8.28 -12.59
CA SER A 168 -11.47 -8.97 -13.75
C SER A 168 -12.82 -8.47 -14.26
N GLU A 169 -12.85 -7.95 -15.49
CA GLU A 169 -14.08 -7.92 -16.31
C GLU A 169 -14.56 -9.36 -16.54
N GLY A 170 -15.73 -9.71 -15.99
CA GLY A 170 -16.37 -11.01 -16.22
C GLY A 170 -16.22 -12.05 -15.10
N ALA A 171 -15.52 -11.75 -14.00
CA ALA A 171 -15.80 -12.45 -12.74
C ALA A 171 -17.19 -12.00 -12.24
N PRO A 172 -17.95 -12.80 -11.48
CA PRO A 172 -19.01 -12.22 -10.66
C PRO A 172 -18.38 -11.07 -9.87
N ASP A 173 -19.03 -9.91 -9.77
CA ASP A 173 -18.54 -8.64 -9.19
C ASP A 173 -18.06 -8.75 -7.70
N GLU A 174 -17.84 -9.97 -7.20
CA GLU A 174 -17.64 -10.35 -5.81
C GLU A 174 -16.37 -11.20 -5.56
N ILE A 175 -15.63 -11.68 -6.59
CA ILE A 175 -14.45 -12.55 -6.41
C ILE A 175 -13.22 -12.11 -7.23
N VAL A 176 -12.11 -11.91 -6.53
CA VAL A 176 -10.76 -11.64 -7.04
C VAL A 176 -9.94 -12.92 -6.97
N MET A 177 -9.64 -13.50 -8.13
CA MET A 177 -8.71 -14.63 -8.24
C MET A 177 -7.28 -14.10 -8.26
N LEU A 178 -6.40 -14.71 -7.46
CA LEU A 178 -4.95 -14.45 -7.47
C LEU A 178 -4.24 -15.57 -8.26
N PRO A 179 -4.11 -15.46 -9.60
CA PRO A 179 -3.34 -16.42 -10.37
C PRO A 179 -1.85 -16.43 -9.94
N ASP A 180 -1.13 -17.48 -10.35
CA ASP A 180 0.33 -17.55 -10.35
C ASP A 180 1.04 -17.12 -9.05
N GLY A 181 0.88 -17.93 -7.98
CA GLY A 181 1.68 -17.77 -6.76
C GLY A 181 1.12 -16.78 -5.74
N ASN A 182 -0.20 -16.52 -5.79
CA ASN A 182 -0.92 -15.57 -4.94
C ASN A 182 -0.46 -14.12 -5.17
N ILE A 183 -0.35 -13.71 -6.43
CA ILE A 183 0.09 -12.36 -6.80
C ILE A 183 -1.13 -11.46 -7.04
N LEU A 184 -1.15 -10.33 -6.35
CA LEU A 184 -2.08 -9.22 -6.53
C LEU A 184 -1.33 -8.09 -7.28
N ASN A 185 -1.75 -7.78 -8.49
CA ASN A 185 -1.17 -6.66 -9.25
C ASN A 185 -1.87 -5.35 -8.90
N VAL A 186 -1.07 -4.33 -8.60
CA VAL A 186 -1.53 -2.97 -8.28
C VAL A 186 -0.87 -1.99 -9.24
N GLY A 187 -1.65 -1.15 -9.92
CA GLY A 187 -1.12 -0.06 -10.73
C GLY A 187 -0.74 1.11 -9.85
N VAL A 188 0.55 1.47 -9.81
CA VAL A 188 1.09 2.55 -8.99
C VAL A 188 1.66 3.65 -9.88
N TRP A 189 1.27 4.89 -9.65
CA TRP A 189 1.68 6.06 -10.41
C TRP A 189 3.07 6.53 -9.97
N SER A 190 4.01 6.67 -10.91
CA SER A 190 5.36 7.19 -10.70
C SER A 190 5.48 8.66 -11.13
N ASP A 191 4.45 9.46 -10.82
CA ASP A 191 4.24 10.86 -11.22
C ASP A 191 3.99 11.11 -12.73
N SER A 192 4.61 10.32 -13.62
CA SER A 192 4.47 10.49 -15.08
C SER A 192 3.81 9.32 -15.82
N PHE A 193 3.82 8.12 -15.25
CA PHE A 193 3.21 6.92 -15.83
C PHE A 193 2.87 5.91 -14.74
N GLY A 194 2.04 4.91 -15.05
CA GLY A 194 1.69 3.83 -14.15
C GLY A 194 2.67 2.67 -14.27
N ILE A 195 3.00 2.04 -13.15
CA ILE A 195 3.81 0.82 -13.06
C ILE A 195 2.97 -0.26 -12.38
N ARG A 196 2.86 -1.44 -13.01
CA ARG A 196 2.15 -2.59 -12.45
C ARG A 196 3.04 -3.33 -11.46
N ILE A 197 2.73 -3.21 -10.17
CA ILE A 197 3.50 -3.78 -9.07
C ILE A 197 2.88 -5.09 -8.59
N PRO A 198 3.60 -6.23 -8.69
CA PRO A 198 3.14 -7.51 -8.18
C PRO A 198 3.38 -7.61 -6.67
N LEU A 199 2.30 -7.69 -5.89
CA LEU A 199 2.34 -7.96 -4.45
C LEU A 199 2.05 -9.43 -4.19
N LYS A 200 2.91 -10.09 -3.43
CA LYS A 200 2.70 -11.47 -2.98
C LYS A 200 1.86 -11.50 -1.72
N VAL A 201 0.75 -12.22 -1.79
CA VAL A 201 -0.16 -12.49 -0.67
C VAL A 201 0.18 -13.86 -0.08
N ASP A 202 0.65 -13.89 1.16
CA ASP A 202 0.95 -15.13 1.88
C ASP A 202 -0.06 -15.34 3.02
N PHE A 203 -1.11 -16.12 2.74
CA PHE A 203 -2.16 -16.45 3.71
C PHE A 203 -1.64 -17.31 4.88
N GLN A 204 -0.55 -18.06 4.70
CA GLN A 204 0.01 -18.89 5.77
C GLN A 204 0.85 -18.06 6.74
N LYS A 205 1.66 -17.16 6.19
CA LYS A 205 2.47 -16.22 7.00
C LYS A 205 1.68 -15.01 7.48
N MET A 206 0.48 -14.79 6.94
CA MET A 206 -0.35 -13.62 7.20
C MET A 206 0.39 -12.32 6.84
N THR A 207 0.93 -12.25 5.63
CA THR A 207 1.74 -11.11 5.16
C THR A 207 1.45 -10.73 3.71
N ILE A 208 1.66 -9.45 3.40
CA ILE A 208 1.73 -8.92 2.02
C ILE A 208 3.12 -8.31 1.83
N THR A 209 3.80 -8.68 0.74
CA THR A 209 5.13 -8.14 0.40
C THR A 209 5.27 -7.93 -1.10
N PRO A 210 6.08 -6.97 -1.58
CA PRO A 210 6.46 -6.94 -2.99
C PRO A 210 7.03 -8.29 -3.43
N SER A 211 6.61 -8.81 -4.58
CA SER A 211 7.15 -10.08 -5.08
C SER A 211 8.63 -9.97 -5.42
N VAL A 212 9.07 -8.77 -5.81
CA VAL A 212 10.46 -8.38 -6.00
C VAL A 212 10.64 -6.96 -5.46
N SER A 213 11.78 -6.66 -4.84
CA SER A 213 12.08 -5.32 -4.31
C SER A 213 12.63 -4.36 -5.36
N GLN A 214 13.05 -4.87 -6.51
CA GLN A 214 13.47 -4.11 -7.67
C GLN A 214 13.34 -5.00 -8.92
N GLY A 215 13.06 -4.41 -10.06
CA GLY A 215 12.92 -5.19 -11.29
C GLY A 215 12.34 -4.42 -12.45
N ILE A 216 12.08 -5.16 -13.53
CA ILE A 216 11.40 -4.66 -14.72
C ILE A 216 9.92 -5.06 -14.63
N PHE A 217 9.05 -4.08 -14.77
CA PHE A 217 7.62 -4.18 -14.61
C PHE A 217 6.89 -3.75 -15.88
N ASP A 218 5.67 -4.25 -16.00
CA ASP A 218 4.70 -3.73 -16.95
C ASP A 218 4.29 -2.30 -16.58
N ILE A 219 3.97 -1.52 -17.61
CA ILE A 219 3.56 -0.13 -17.47
C ILE A 219 2.11 0.05 -17.90
N ASP A 220 1.46 1.04 -17.30
CA ASP A 220 0.15 1.51 -17.71
C ASP A 220 0.20 3.00 -18.06
N ILE A 221 -0.19 3.31 -19.29
CA ILE A 221 -0.24 4.68 -19.81
C ILE A 221 -1.65 4.85 -20.38
N PRO A 222 -2.61 5.34 -19.57
CA PRO A 222 -4.03 5.28 -19.90
C PRO A 222 -4.47 6.36 -20.91
N TYR A 223 -3.53 7.04 -21.57
CA TYR A 223 -3.79 8.12 -22.52
C TYR A 223 -2.88 8.03 -23.75
N SER A 224 -3.38 8.56 -24.86
CA SER A 224 -2.55 8.82 -26.03
C SER A 224 -1.57 9.94 -25.68
N VAL A 225 -0.29 9.73 -25.94
CA VAL A 225 0.73 10.77 -25.82
C VAL A 225 1.12 11.26 -27.20
N GLU A 226 1.52 12.53 -27.28
CA GLU A 226 2.23 13.07 -28.43
C GLU A 226 3.55 13.69 -27.95
N PRO A 227 4.66 13.46 -28.64
CA PRO A 227 5.94 14.07 -28.28
C PRO A 227 5.84 15.59 -28.29
N ILE A 228 6.49 16.23 -27.31
CA ILE A 228 6.56 17.69 -27.27
C ILE A 228 7.77 18.16 -28.08
N ASN A 229 7.56 18.31 -29.39
CA ASN A 229 8.57 18.74 -30.35
C ASN A 229 8.87 20.25 -30.33
N THR A 230 8.12 21.03 -29.56
CA THR A 230 8.27 22.49 -29.44
C THR A 230 9.31 22.91 -28.40
N PHE A 231 9.86 21.98 -27.62
CA PHE A 231 10.93 22.22 -26.64
C PHE A 231 12.30 22.39 -27.33
N SER A 232 12.45 23.48 -28.09
CA SER A 232 13.69 23.78 -28.82
C SER A 232 14.91 23.82 -27.88
N GLY A 233 16.01 23.19 -28.29
CA GLY A 233 17.26 23.15 -27.52
C GLY A 233 17.32 22.06 -26.43
N HIS A 234 16.29 21.22 -26.33
CA HIS A 234 16.32 20.05 -25.44
C HIS A 234 16.55 18.77 -26.26
N GLU A 235 17.25 17.83 -25.64
CA GLU A 235 17.53 16.51 -26.19
C GLU A 235 16.99 15.45 -25.24
N LEU A 236 16.34 14.43 -25.81
CA LEU A 236 15.97 13.22 -25.11
C LEU A 236 17.22 12.33 -25.01
N THR A 237 17.61 11.96 -23.78
CA THR A 237 18.74 11.04 -23.58
C THR A 237 18.27 9.60 -23.40
N ILE A 238 18.64 8.72 -24.33
CA ILE A 238 18.31 7.28 -24.28
C ILE A 238 19.55 6.48 -23.88
N TYR A 239 19.50 5.83 -22.73
CA TYR A 239 20.57 5.02 -22.17
C TYR A 239 20.44 3.54 -22.55
N GLY A 240 21.55 2.87 -22.84
CA GLY A 240 21.56 1.44 -23.16
C GLY A 240 21.25 0.51 -21.97
N ALA A 241 21.27 1.04 -20.75
CA ALA A 241 20.86 0.35 -19.52
C ALA A 241 20.22 1.36 -18.57
N HIS A 242 19.51 0.89 -17.53
CA HIS A 242 18.95 1.70 -16.44
C HIS A 242 20.05 2.24 -15.51
N SER A 243 21.00 2.98 -16.09
CA SER A 243 22.15 3.57 -15.40
C SER A 243 22.62 4.80 -16.15
N ARG A 244 22.82 5.91 -15.43
CA ARG A 244 23.33 7.16 -16.00
C ARG A 244 24.76 7.04 -16.55
N ASN A 245 25.49 5.99 -16.17
CA ASN A 245 26.84 5.70 -16.67
C ASN A 245 26.83 4.83 -17.93
N ALA A 246 25.67 4.36 -18.39
CA ALA A 246 25.58 3.57 -19.60
C ALA A 246 25.84 4.45 -20.84
N LYS A 247 26.30 3.82 -21.92
CA LYS A 247 26.34 4.46 -23.24
C LYS A 247 24.93 4.97 -23.57
N ASN A 248 24.86 6.17 -24.12
CA ASN A 248 23.60 6.82 -24.46
C ASN A 248 23.65 7.44 -25.86
N VAL A 249 22.47 7.76 -26.36
CA VAL A 249 22.24 8.54 -27.58
C VAL A 249 21.30 9.68 -27.20
N SER A 250 21.61 10.88 -27.68
CA SER A 250 20.72 12.03 -27.63
C SER A 250 19.91 12.13 -28.92
N ILE A 251 18.61 12.43 -28.79
CA ILE A 251 17.73 12.74 -29.93
C ILE A 251 17.16 14.14 -29.68
N GLY A 252 17.29 15.05 -30.66
CA GLY A 252 16.73 16.39 -30.52
C GLY A 252 15.21 16.35 -30.40
N ALA A 253 14.61 17.20 -29.55
CA ALA A 253 13.16 17.21 -29.34
C ALA A 253 12.35 17.33 -30.64
N ALA A 254 12.83 18.15 -31.59
CA ALA A 254 12.20 18.35 -32.90
C ALA A 254 12.27 17.11 -33.81
N GLU A 255 13.15 16.17 -33.51
CA GLU A 255 13.38 14.95 -34.29
C GLU A 255 12.52 13.78 -33.79
N ILE A 256 11.84 13.91 -32.64
CA ILE A 256 11.02 12.83 -32.07
C ILE A 256 9.71 12.71 -32.88
N HIS A 257 9.54 11.59 -33.59
CA HIS A 257 8.37 11.36 -34.46
C HIS A 257 7.57 10.12 -34.08
N THR A 258 8.23 9.12 -33.49
CA THR A 258 7.60 7.85 -33.10
C THR A 258 8.06 7.48 -31.69
N ILE A 259 7.12 7.03 -30.87
CA ILE A 259 7.38 6.59 -29.49
C ILE A 259 6.62 5.28 -29.26
N GLU A 260 7.32 4.27 -28.79
CA GLU A 260 6.74 3.08 -28.19
C GLU A 260 7.21 2.99 -26.73
N PHE A 261 6.27 2.89 -25.79
CA PHE A 261 6.58 2.59 -24.39
C PHE A 261 6.55 1.09 -24.16
N VAL A 262 7.57 0.56 -23.48
CA VAL A 262 7.81 -0.88 -23.45
C VAL A 262 7.60 -1.47 -22.05
N LYS A 263 8.37 -0.99 -21.06
CA LYS A 263 8.38 -1.47 -19.67
C LYS A 263 8.92 -0.35 -18.77
N ALA A 264 8.88 -0.54 -17.46
CA ALA A 264 9.60 0.30 -16.51
C ALA A 264 10.53 -0.54 -15.65
N TYR A 265 11.61 0.06 -15.18
CA TYR A 265 12.39 -0.44 -14.06
C TYR A 265 12.04 0.42 -12.85
N ALA A 266 11.89 -0.19 -11.69
CA ALA A 266 11.72 0.53 -10.44
C ALA A 266 12.27 -0.27 -9.26
N GLU A 267 12.53 0.43 -8.16
CA GLU A 267 12.68 -0.14 -6.83
C GLU A 267 11.35 0.03 -6.08
N VAL A 268 10.93 -1.01 -5.37
CA VAL A 268 9.60 -1.10 -4.74
C VAL A 268 9.76 -1.42 -3.26
N GLN A 269 9.17 -0.58 -2.43
CA GLN A 269 9.18 -0.76 -0.97
C GLN A 269 7.79 -0.53 -0.39
N LEU A 270 7.46 -1.28 0.67
CA LEU A 270 6.35 -0.94 1.56
C LEU A 270 6.91 -0.12 2.72
N THR A 271 6.60 1.17 2.76
CA THR A 271 7.11 2.07 3.79
C THR A 271 6.02 2.39 4.81
N ILE A 272 6.40 2.44 6.09
CA ILE A 272 5.47 2.78 7.18
C ILE A 272 5.27 4.29 7.15
N VAL A 273 4.05 4.73 6.88
CA VAL A 273 3.65 6.15 6.93
C VAL A 273 3.09 6.48 8.31
N SER A 274 2.37 5.54 8.93
CA SER A 274 1.90 5.63 10.30
C SER A 274 1.78 4.23 10.91
N GLU A 275 1.50 4.14 12.22
CA GLU A 275 1.26 2.85 12.88
C GLU A 275 0.14 2.03 12.23
N SER A 276 -0.80 2.68 11.52
CA SER A 276 -1.96 2.04 10.89
C SER A 276 -1.91 2.01 9.35
N GLN A 277 -0.80 2.46 8.75
CA GLN A 277 -0.71 2.65 7.30
C GLN A 277 0.70 2.39 6.73
N LEU A 278 0.75 1.54 5.71
CA LEU A 278 1.87 1.36 4.80
C LEU A 278 1.59 2.13 3.50
N ASN A 279 2.63 2.50 2.77
CA ASN A 279 2.54 3.03 1.43
C ASN A 279 3.38 2.19 0.46
N ILE A 280 2.88 1.97 -0.77
CA ILE A 280 3.71 1.45 -1.85
C ILE A 280 4.53 2.61 -2.40
N GLN A 281 5.83 2.59 -2.11
CA GLN A 281 6.78 3.58 -2.58
C GLN A 281 7.56 3.05 -3.76
N LEU A 282 7.57 3.84 -4.83
CA LEU A 282 8.46 3.67 -5.99
C LEU A 282 9.67 4.58 -5.85
N SER A 283 10.80 4.12 -6.37
CA SER A 283 12.00 4.93 -6.51
C SER A 283 12.88 4.44 -7.65
N ASN A 284 13.77 5.29 -8.13
CA ASN A 284 14.73 4.97 -9.19
C ASN A 284 14.03 4.42 -10.44
N GLU A 285 12.99 5.13 -10.87
CA GLU A 285 12.12 4.73 -11.96
C GLU A 285 12.77 5.04 -13.31
N TRP A 286 12.91 4.03 -14.16
CA TRP A 286 13.36 4.20 -15.54
C TRP A 286 12.29 3.70 -16.49
N LEU A 287 12.02 4.46 -17.54
CA LEU A 287 11.07 4.05 -18.57
C LEU A 287 11.83 3.50 -19.77
N LYS A 288 11.50 2.28 -20.18
CA LYS A 288 12.03 1.68 -21.40
C LYS A 288 11.19 2.13 -22.59
N VAL A 289 11.84 2.72 -23.57
CA VAL A 289 11.21 3.30 -24.75
C VAL A 289 11.91 2.85 -26.03
N LYS A 290 11.19 2.97 -27.14
CA LYS A 290 11.76 2.93 -28.48
C LYS A 290 11.34 4.18 -29.23
N VAL A 291 12.31 5.01 -29.59
CA VAL A 291 12.09 6.31 -30.25
C VAL A 291 12.83 6.33 -31.57
N ASN A 292 12.11 6.52 -32.67
CA ASN A 292 12.66 6.50 -34.04
C ASN A 292 13.56 5.29 -34.34
N GLY A 293 13.23 4.13 -33.75
CA GLY A 293 14.01 2.89 -33.87
C GLY A 293 15.15 2.73 -32.86
N HIS A 294 15.49 3.75 -32.05
CA HIS A 294 16.43 3.63 -30.94
C HIS A 294 15.72 3.11 -29.69
N GLU A 295 16.12 1.94 -29.20
CA GLU A 295 15.58 1.35 -27.98
C GLU A 295 16.54 1.56 -26.80
N GLY A 296 15.98 1.95 -25.65
CA GLY A 296 16.74 2.08 -24.42
C GLY A 296 15.91 2.60 -23.26
N TRP A 297 16.59 3.15 -22.27
CA TRP A 297 16.01 3.61 -21.01
C TRP A 297 16.12 5.12 -20.90
N VAL A 298 15.06 5.75 -20.41
CA VAL A 298 15.02 7.19 -20.10
C VAL A 298 14.75 7.36 -18.60
N ASN A 299 15.33 8.39 -17.98
CA ASN A 299 15.16 8.66 -16.56
C ASN A 299 15.26 10.15 -16.27
N GLY A 300 14.12 10.72 -15.91
CA GLY A 300 14.01 12.10 -15.46
C GLY A 300 12.81 12.81 -16.05
N THR A 301 12.29 13.75 -15.26
CA THR A 301 11.12 14.58 -15.56
C THR A 301 11.17 15.25 -16.93
N ASN A 302 12.33 15.78 -17.34
CA ASN A 302 12.47 16.45 -18.63
C ASN A 302 12.35 15.46 -19.81
N ASP A 303 12.98 14.30 -19.72
CA ASP A 303 12.90 13.26 -20.75
C ASP A 303 11.47 12.73 -20.86
N TYR A 304 10.79 12.49 -19.73
CA TYR A 304 9.37 12.06 -19.72
C TYR A 304 8.46 13.11 -20.38
N ARG A 305 8.69 14.39 -20.08
CA ARG A 305 7.95 15.49 -20.70
C ARG A 305 8.15 15.57 -22.21
N LEU A 306 9.39 15.37 -22.70
CA LEU A 306 9.66 15.33 -24.15
C LEU A 306 8.89 14.21 -24.85
N LEU A 307 8.66 13.10 -24.16
CA LEU A 307 7.84 11.98 -24.63
C LEU A 307 6.32 12.23 -24.54
N GLY A 308 5.91 13.42 -24.08
CA GLY A 308 4.49 13.78 -23.93
C GLY A 308 3.84 13.28 -22.64
N LEU A 309 4.62 12.76 -21.69
CA LEU A 309 4.07 12.32 -20.41
C LEU A 309 3.77 13.52 -19.50
N PRO A 310 2.66 13.47 -18.72
CA PRO A 310 2.31 14.50 -17.76
C PRO A 310 3.32 14.55 -16.61
N LEU A 311 3.36 15.72 -15.98
CA LEU A 311 4.08 15.96 -14.74
C LEU A 311 3.04 16.37 -13.70
N TYR A 312 2.94 15.60 -12.63
CA TYR A 312 2.10 15.90 -11.47
C TYR A 312 2.95 16.32 -10.29
#